data_AF-A0A661C4G6-F1
#
_entry.id   AF-A0A661C4G6-F1
#
_cell.length_a   1.000
_cell.length_b   1.000
_cell.length_c   1.000
_cell.angle_alpha   90.00
_cell.angle_beta   90.00
_cell.angle_gamma   90.00
#
_symmetry.space_group_name_H-M   'P 1'
#
loop_
_entity.id
_entity.type
_entity.pdbx_description
1 polymer ?
#
loop_
_entity_poly.entity_id
_entity_poly.type
_entity_poly.pdbx_seq_one_letter_code
_entity_poly.pdbx_strand_id
1 'polypeptide(L)'
;MGTIENIVGFFQTGGTFMYPILIIFAFGAAICIERYIKLSGIGTVNKKVWDKVHPLLDEGDFDSARDSIVEDKSAIANLLNMGLSRQGSVRRRDDIEIAMEESMMEIIPTLEKRTPYIALFANICTLLG
;
A
#
# COMPACT_ATOMS: atom_id res chain seq x y z
N MET A 1 40.80 5.04 14.38
CA MET A 1 40.12 6.02 13.50
C MET A 1 38.67 5.63 13.47
N GLY A 2 37.81 6.52 13.96
CA GLY A 2 36.41 6.23 14.25
C GLY A 2 35.61 6.02 12.97
N THR A 3 34.60 5.16 13.01
CA THR A 3 33.64 4.98 11.90
C THR A 3 33.05 6.30 11.43
N ILE A 4 32.82 7.25 12.35
CA ILE A 4 32.35 8.61 12.07
C ILE A 4 33.37 9.40 11.25
N GLU A 5 34.68 9.32 11.56
CA GLU A 5 35.74 10.01 10.81
C GLU A 5 35.82 9.50 9.38
N ASN A 6 35.65 8.18 9.18
CA ASN A 6 35.64 7.59 7.84
C ASN A 6 34.42 8.03 7.01
N ILE A 7 33.23 8.13 7.63
CA ILE A 7 32.01 8.61 6.96
C ILE A 7 32.16 10.08 6.55
N VAL A 8 32.66 10.92 7.46
CA VAL A 8 32.89 12.35 7.20
C VAL A 8 33.98 12.55 6.14
N GLY A 9 35.05 11.77 6.18
CA GLY A 9 36.11 11.78 5.17
C GLY A 9 35.58 11.42 3.78
N PHE A 10 34.73 10.40 3.67
CA PHE A 10 34.03 10.09 2.41
C PHE A 10 33.15 11.25 1.93
N PHE A 11 32.46 11.91 2.87
CA PHE A 11 31.60 13.05 2.59
C PHE A 11 32.36 14.26 2.02
N GLN A 12 33.52 14.55 2.59
CA GLN A 12 34.38 15.64 2.12
C GLN A 12 35.06 15.30 0.79
N THR A 13 35.40 14.03 0.56
CA THR A 13 36.05 13.58 -0.69
C THR A 13 35.08 13.56 -1.88
N GLY A 14 33.78 13.33 -1.64
CA GLY A 14 32.74 13.34 -2.68
C GLY A 14 32.39 14.73 -3.27
N GLY A 15 32.98 15.82 -2.74
CA GLY A 15 32.84 17.16 -3.31
C GLY A 15 31.43 17.78 -3.21
N THR A 16 31.19 18.86 -3.94
CA THR A 16 29.98 19.70 -3.82
C THR A 16 28.67 18.97 -4.17
N PHE A 17 28.72 17.90 -4.96
CA PHE A 17 27.54 17.10 -5.34
C PHE A 17 26.97 16.25 -4.19
N MET A 18 27.74 16.05 -3.11
CA MET A 18 27.26 15.35 -1.91
C MET A 18 26.11 16.08 -1.19
N TYR A 19 26.08 17.43 -1.24
CA TYR A 19 25.03 18.20 -0.58
C TYR A 19 23.64 18.02 -1.24
N PRO A 20 23.49 18.13 -2.58
CA PRO A 20 22.23 17.79 -3.25
C PRO A 20 21.77 16.34 -3.03
N ILE A 21 22.68 15.37 -3.07
CA ILE A 21 22.35 13.95 -2.86
C ILE A 21 21.80 13.73 -1.45
N LEU A 22 22.39 14.36 -0.43
CA LEU A 22 21.93 14.26 0.95
C LEU A 22 20.51 14.83 1.12
N ILE A 23 20.20 15.94 0.44
CA ILE A 23 18.86 16.53 0.44
C ILE A 23 17.85 15.55 -0.15
N ILE A 24 18.13 14.99 -1.33
CA ILE A 24 17.23 14.04 -1.99
C ILE A 24 17.08 12.76 -1.16
N PHE A 25 18.17 12.26 -0.58
CA PHE A 25 18.14 11.11 0.33
C PHE A 25 17.26 11.37 1.55
N ALA A 26 17.37 12.54 2.18
CA ALA A 26 16.53 12.90 3.32
C ALA A 26 15.03 12.91 2.95
N PHE A 27 14.67 13.50 1.80
CA PHE A 27 13.28 13.49 1.32
C PHE A 27 12.79 12.09 0.95
N GLY A 28 13.61 11.31 0.23
CA GLY A 28 13.30 9.94 -0.15
C GLY A 28 13.09 9.03 1.07
N ALA A 29 13.97 9.14 2.07
CA ALA A 29 13.86 8.40 3.32
C ALA A 29 12.60 8.77 4.10
N ALA A 30 12.28 10.06 4.21
CA ALA A 30 11.07 10.53 4.89
C ALA A 30 9.79 9.96 4.26
N ILE A 31 9.67 10.01 2.93
CA ILE A 31 8.51 9.46 2.19
C ILE A 31 8.46 7.94 2.32
N CYS A 32 9.60 7.26 2.25
CA CYS A 32 9.69 5.82 2.41
C CYS A 32 9.17 5.36 3.78
N ILE A 33 9.59 6.03 4.86
CA ILE A 33 9.15 5.74 6.23
C ILE A 33 7.64 6.00 6.39
N GLU A 34 7.15 7.16 5.93
CA GLU A 34 5.71 7.49 5.96
C GLU A 34 4.89 6.38 5.27
N ARG A 35 5.34 5.95 4.09
CA ARG A 35 4.64 4.92 3.31
C ARG A 35 4.72 3.55 3.96
N TYR A 36 5.87 3.15 4.50
CA TYR A 36 6.02 1.88 5.19
C TYR A 36 5.04 1.75 6.36
N ILE A 37 4.94 2.80 7.20
CA ILE A 37 4.01 2.81 8.35
C ILE A 37 2.55 2.76 7.87
N LYS A 38 2.17 3.57 6.87
CA LYS A 38 0.80 3.59 6.34
C LYS A 38 0.38 2.26 5.72
N LEU A 39 1.23 1.66 4.86
CA LEU A 39 0.90 0.39 4.22
C LEU A 39 0.84 -0.76 5.24
N SER A 40 1.77 -0.79 6.20
CA SER A 40 1.76 -1.79 7.27
C SER A 40 0.49 -1.67 8.14
N GLY A 41 0.05 -0.44 8.43
CA GLY A 41 -1.22 -0.18 9.11
C GLY A 41 -2.44 -0.68 8.32
N ILE A 42 -2.54 -0.33 7.04
CA ILE A 42 -3.64 -0.76 6.16
C ILE A 42 -3.65 -2.29 6.03
N GLY A 43 -2.48 -2.92 5.85
CA GLY A 43 -2.36 -4.38 5.75
C GLY A 43 -2.86 -5.09 7.02
N THR A 44 -2.56 -4.53 8.19
CA THR A 44 -3.02 -5.08 9.47
C THR A 44 -4.54 -4.99 9.61
N VAL A 45 -5.14 -3.86 9.22
CA VAL A 45 -6.61 -3.68 9.26
C VAL A 45 -7.29 -4.63 8.26
N ASN A 46 -6.80 -4.70 7.02
CA ASN A 46 -7.32 -5.61 6.00
C ASN A 46 -7.29 -7.07 6.48
N LYS A 47 -6.17 -7.50 7.09
CA LYS A 47 -6.03 -8.87 7.61
C LYS A 47 -7.05 -9.14 8.73
N LYS A 48 -7.24 -8.19 9.65
CA LYS A 48 -8.22 -8.32 10.73
C LYS A 48 -9.65 -8.45 10.22
N VAL A 49 -9.99 -7.75 9.14
CA VAL A 49 -11.30 -7.87 8.49
C VAL A 49 -11.42 -9.22 7.80
N TRP A 50 -10.40 -9.63 7.04
CA TRP A 50 -10.38 -10.93 6.38
C TRP A 50 -10.55 -12.10 7.37
N ASP A 51 -9.83 -12.10 8.48
CA ASP A 51 -9.89 -13.15 9.50
C ASP A 51 -11.29 -13.28 10.13
N LYS A 52 -12.11 -12.22 10.11
CA LYS A 52 -13.50 -12.23 10.57
C LYS A 52 -14.47 -12.71 9.50
N VAL A 53 -14.26 -12.29 8.26
CA VAL A 53 -15.21 -12.52 7.15
C VAL A 53 -15.01 -13.87 6.50
N HIS A 54 -13.76 -14.34 6.41
CA HIS A 54 -13.41 -15.62 5.82
C HIS A 54 -14.22 -16.81 6.38
N PRO A 55 -14.36 -17.01 7.71
CA PRO A 55 -15.16 -18.11 8.24
C PRO A 55 -16.66 -17.99 7.90
N LEU A 56 -17.21 -16.77 7.87
CA LEU A 56 -18.62 -16.52 7.52
C LEU A 56 -18.90 -16.87 6.05
N LEU A 57 -17.96 -16.55 5.16
CA LEU A 57 -18.04 -16.91 3.74
C LEU A 57 -17.90 -18.43 3.52
N ASP A 58 -17.07 -19.11 4.31
CA ASP A 58 -16.86 -20.56 4.22
C ASP A 58 -18.09 -21.34 4.73
N GLU A 59 -18.75 -20.83 5.76
CA GLU A 59 -20.02 -21.36 6.29
C GLU A 59 -21.22 -21.07 5.35
N GLY A 60 -21.05 -20.17 4.38
CA GLY A 60 -22.08 -19.76 3.43
C GLY A 60 -23.07 -18.73 3.99
N ASP A 61 -22.74 -18.11 5.13
CA ASP A 61 -23.54 -17.05 5.74
C ASP A 61 -23.14 -15.67 5.18
N PHE A 62 -23.67 -15.40 3.98
CA PHE A 62 -23.40 -14.16 3.24
C PHE A 62 -24.05 -12.92 3.86
N ASP A 63 -25.15 -13.09 4.59
CA ASP A 63 -25.87 -11.99 5.25
C ASP A 63 -25.06 -11.49 6.45
N SER A 64 -24.60 -12.40 7.33
CA SER A 64 -23.71 -12.03 8.43
C SER A 64 -22.36 -11.49 7.95
N ALA A 65 -21.82 -12.06 6.86
CA ALA A 65 -20.60 -11.55 6.23
C ALA A 65 -20.78 -10.09 5.80
N ARG A 66 -21.90 -9.76 5.15
CA ARG A 66 -22.23 -8.40 4.71
C ARG A 66 -22.34 -7.43 5.90
N ASP A 67 -23.08 -7.80 6.93
CA ASP A 67 -23.25 -6.94 8.11
C ASP A 67 -21.92 -6.67 8.83
N SER A 68 -20.99 -7.64 8.81
CA SER A 68 -19.67 -7.49 9.43
C SER A 68 -18.72 -6.52 8.70
N ILE A 69 -18.98 -6.21 7.43
CA ILE A 69 -18.13 -5.35 6.58
C ILE A 69 -18.79 -4.04 6.16
N VAL A 70 -20.10 -3.85 6.36
CA VAL A 70 -20.84 -2.66 5.92
C VAL A 70 -20.29 -1.37 6.55
N GLU A 71 -19.82 -1.42 7.79
CA GLU A 71 -19.26 -0.25 8.49
C GLU A 71 -17.74 -0.08 8.31
N ASP A 72 -17.05 -1.08 7.73
CA ASP A 72 -15.59 -1.10 7.65
C ASP A 72 -15.10 -0.39 6.37
N LYS A 73 -14.16 0.54 6.53
CA LYS A 73 -13.61 1.36 5.43
C LYS A 73 -12.35 0.76 4.79
N SER A 74 -11.98 -0.46 5.17
CA SER A 74 -10.84 -1.17 4.61
C SER A 74 -11.05 -1.47 3.13
N ALA A 75 -9.95 -1.56 2.39
CA ALA A 75 -9.95 -1.90 0.98
C ALA A 75 -10.66 -3.25 0.73
N ILE A 76 -10.42 -4.23 1.61
CA ILE A 76 -11.01 -5.56 1.48
C ILE A 76 -12.51 -5.56 1.78
N ALA A 77 -12.97 -4.75 2.74
CA ALA A 77 -14.40 -4.58 3.01
C ALA A 77 -15.14 -3.94 1.82
N ASN A 78 -14.57 -2.90 1.20
CA ASN A 78 -15.18 -2.29 0.01
C ASN A 78 -15.29 -3.29 -1.16
N LEU A 79 -14.24 -4.07 -1.40
CA LEU A 79 -14.21 -5.10 -2.44
C LEU A 79 -15.24 -6.21 -2.18
N LEU A 80 -15.30 -6.70 -0.94
CA LEU A 80 -16.26 -7.73 -0.53
C LEU A 80 -17.71 -7.23 -0.55
N ASN A 81 -17.96 -5.97 -0.16
CA ASN A 81 -19.29 -5.35 -0.23
C ASN A 81 -19.82 -5.29 -1.67
N MET A 82 -18.96 -4.96 -2.65
CA MET A 82 -19.33 -4.96 -4.06
C MET A 82 -19.65 -6.36 -4.58
N GLY A 83 -18.84 -7.37 -4.20
CA GLY A 83 -19.09 -8.77 -4.56
C GLY A 83 -20.39 -9.33 -3.96
N LEU A 84 -20.59 -9.16 -2.65
CA LEU A 84 -21.77 -9.64 -1.92
C LEU A 84 -23.07 -8.95 -2.36
N SER A 85 -23.01 -7.68 -2.76
CA SER A 85 -24.18 -6.96 -3.28
C SER A 85 -24.68 -7.52 -4.63
N ARG A 86 -23.78 -8.07 -5.45
CA ARG A 86 -24.12 -8.67 -6.77
C ARG A 86 -24.59 -10.12 -6.66
N GLN A 87 -24.15 -10.85 -5.62
CA GLN A 87 -24.54 -12.25 -5.37
C GLN A 87 -26.05 -12.43 -5.18
N GLY A 88 -26.75 -11.45 -4.59
CA GLY A 88 -28.21 -11.50 -4.41
C GLY A 88 -29.04 -11.16 -5.65
N SER A 89 -28.47 -10.45 -6.64
CA SER A 89 -29.21 -9.94 -7.81
C SER A 89 -28.99 -10.72 -9.11
N VAL A 90 -27.82 -11.35 -9.31
CA VAL A 90 -27.52 -12.09 -10.56
C VAL A 90 -26.73 -13.38 -10.25
N ARG A 91 -27.21 -14.52 -10.76
CA ARG A 91 -26.69 -15.89 -10.51
C ARG A 91 -25.40 -16.25 -11.26
N ARG A 92 -24.80 -15.33 -12.03
CA ARG A 92 -23.60 -15.60 -12.83
C ARG A 92 -22.36 -15.17 -12.05
N ARG A 93 -21.45 -16.12 -11.82
CA ARG A 93 -20.17 -15.89 -11.14
C ARG A 93 -19.33 -14.83 -11.86
N ASP A 94 -19.39 -14.83 -13.18
CA ASP A 94 -18.68 -13.88 -14.06
C ASP A 94 -19.01 -12.42 -13.71
N ASP A 95 -20.28 -12.11 -13.41
CA ASP A 95 -20.71 -10.73 -13.10
C ASP A 95 -20.23 -10.26 -11.71
N ILE A 96 -19.94 -11.21 -10.80
CA ILE A 96 -19.37 -10.94 -9.48
C ILE A 96 -17.87 -10.70 -9.61
N GLU A 97 -17.17 -11.54 -10.37
CA GLU A 97 -15.74 -11.43 -10.64
C GLU A 97 -15.40 -10.08 -11.31
N ILE A 98 -16.15 -9.71 -12.37
CA ILE A 98 -15.98 -8.43 -13.06
C ILE A 98 -16.16 -7.25 -12.09
N ALA A 99 -17.15 -7.30 -11.20
CA ALA A 99 -17.39 -6.23 -10.22
C ALA A 99 -16.25 -6.13 -9.19
N MET A 100 -15.69 -7.27 -8.78
CA MET A 100 -14.53 -7.31 -7.88
C MET A 100 -13.27 -6.79 -8.58
N GLU A 101 -13.05 -7.13 -9.85
CA GLU A 101 -11.95 -6.60 -10.66
C GLU A 101 -12.05 -5.09 -10.85
N GLU A 102 -13.24 -4.56 -11.12
CA GLU A 102 -13.50 -3.13 -11.21
C GLU A 102 -13.16 -2.42 -9.90
N SER A 103 -13.58 -2.99 -8.76
CA SER A 103 -13.22 -2.49 -7.42
C SER A 103 -11.69 -2.48 -7.20
N MET A 104 -10.99 -3.54 -7.63
CA MET A 104 -9.53 -3.60 -7.52
C MET A 104 -8.84 -2.51 -8.35
N MET A 105 -9.34 -2.23 -9.56
CA MET A 105 -8.81 -1.18 -10.44
C MET A 105 -8.97 0.22 -9.85
N GLU A 106 -9.97 0.45 -9.00
CA GLU A 106 -10.14 1.72 -8.29
C GLU A 106 -9.26 1.81 -7.04
N ILE A 107 -9.15 0.71 -6.28
CA ILE A 107 -8.46 0.69 -4.98
C ILE A 107 -6.93 0.69 -5.16
N ILE A 108 -6.37 -0.12 -6.05
CA ILE A 108 -4.90 -0.29 -6.20
C ILE A 108 -4.19 1.06 -6.44
N PRO A 109 -4.63 1.93 -7.38
CA PRO A 109 -3.97 3.21 -7.62
C PRO A 109 -3.95 4.11 -6.38
N THR A 110 -4.99 4.06 -5.55
CA THR A 110 -5.04 4.86 -4.31
C THR A 110 -4.03 4.39 -3.28
N LEU A 111 -3.79 3.08 -3.20
CA LEU A 111 -2.76 2.48 -2.36
C LEU A 111 -1.35 2.85 -2.85
N GLU A 112 -1.14 2.93 -4.17
CA GLU A 112 0.17 3.15 -4.79
C GLU A 112 0.56 4.63 -5.02
N LYS A 113 -0.36 5.59 -4.87
CA LYS A 113 -0.22 7.03 -5.24
C LYS A 113 1.09 7.76 -4.87
N ARG A 114 1.90 7.27 -3.93
CA ARG A 114 3.17 7.91 -3.52
C ARG A 114 4.41 7.02 -3.64
N THR A 115 4.27 5.76 -4.03
CA THR A 115 5.38 4.81 -4.22
C THR A 115 6.28 5.21 -5.40
N PRO A 116 5.75 5.70 -6.55
CA PRO A 116 6.59 6.05 -7.71
C PRO A 116 7.61 7.16 -7.44
N TYR A 117 7.37 8.06 -6.48
CA TYR A 117 8.33 9.11 -6.11
C TYR A 117 9.63 8.55 -5.57
N ILE A 118 9.58 7.39 -4.89
CA ILE A 118 10.78 6.72 -4.37
C ILE A 118 11.69 6.29 -5.53
N ALA A 119 11.10 5.73 -6.60
CA ALA A 119 11.84 5.35 -7.80
C ALA A 119 12.43 6.57 -8.52
N LEU A 120 11.70 7.68 -8.59
CA LEU A 120 12.21 8.93 -9.17
C LEU A 120 13.42 9.46 -8.37
N PHE A 121 13.33 9.53 -7.04
CA PHE A 121 14.45 9.99 -6.21
C PHE A 121 15.66 9.07 -6.30
N ALA A 122 15.46 7.75 -6.37
CA ALA A 122 16.55 6.79 -6.56
C ALA A 122 17.30 7.05 -7.88
N ASN A 123 16.58 7.24 -8.99
CA ASN A 123 17.18 7.54 -10.29
C ASN A 123 17.92 8.88 -10.29
N ILE A 124 17.37 9.92 -9.65
CA ILE A 124 18.04 11.22 -9.56
C ILE A 124 19.34 11.10 -8.74
N CYS A 125 19.32 10.36 -7.62
CA CYS A 125 20.53 10.11 -6.83
C CYS A 125 21.63 9.41 -7.63
N THR A 126 21.28 8.42 -8.47
CA THR A 126 22.27 7.72 -9.31
C THR A 126 22.82 8.55 -10.47
N LEU A 127 22.07 9.56 -10.93
CA LEU A 127 22.54 10.47 -11.99
C LEU A 127 23.43 11.60 -11.46
N LEU A 128 23.29 11.96 -10.18
CA LEU A 128 24.06 13.01 -9.52
C LEU A 128 25.38 12.55 -8.91
N GLY A 129 25.51 11.24 -8.63
CA GLY A 129 26.66 10.61 -7.97
C GLY A 129 27.63 9.94 -8.91
#